data_AF-V4B4N5-F1
#
_entry.id   AF-V4B4N5-F1
#
_cell.length_a   1.000
_cell.length_b   1.000
_cell.length_c   1.000
_cell.angle_alpha   90.00
_cell.angle_beta   90.00
_cell.angle_gamma   90.00
#
_symmetry.space_group_name_H-M   'P 1'
#
loop_
_entity.id
_entity.type
_entity.pdbx_description
1 polymer ?
#
loop_
_entity_poly.entity_id
_entity_poly.type
_entity_poly.pdbx_seq_one_letter_code
_entity_poly.pdbx_strand_id
1 'polypeptide(L)'
;LFTVPDTDILEGATSQFADHIFTTAAAAILNDIDGYHHLEIIHNLIKRNWTWIEEQLDIKLSMKDKPAAKTIKFDLDLTPIKEKKFVPQTEFSQMGDTDFQQEFIMNFNLNWTAMLQSDLGLSEHGFSSLLYNRHEMQDGAYLEEAEKRPVEILRSLFERDSSEMS
;
A
#
# COMPACT_ATOMS: atom_id res chain seq x y z
N LEU A 1 20.65 -5.51 -4.19
CA LEU A 1 19.43 -5.36 -5.02
C LEU A 1 19.74 -5.92 -6.40
N PHE A 2 19.32 -7.16 -6.66
CA PHE A 2 19.52 -7.79 -7.96
C PHE A 2 18.58 -7.14 -8.97
N THR A 3 19.14 -6.45 -9.97
CA THR A 3 18.38 -5.92 -11.10
C THR A 3 18.10 -7.06 -12.07
N VAL A 4 16.92 -7.67 -11.95
CA VAL A 4 16.37 -8.53 -13.01
C VAL A 4 15.73 -7.59 -14.04
N PRO A 5 16.04 -7.73 -15.35
CA PRO A 5 15.40 -6.91 -16.37
C PRO A 5 13.88 -7.17 -16.39
N ASP A 6 13.08 -6.10 -16.48
CA ASP A 6 11.61 -6.09 -16.58
C ASP A 6 11.08 -6.66 -17.92
N THR A 7 11.52 -7.86 -18.29
CA THR A 7 10.94 -8.59 -19.41
C THR A 7 10.50 -9.95 -18.95
N ASP A 8 9.22 -10.27 -19.20
CA ASP A 8 8.61 -11.60 -19.11
C ASP A 8 9.32 -12.58 -20.08
N ILE A 9 10.58 -12.90 -19.80
CA ILE A 9 11.42 -13.79 -20.61
C ILE A 9 10.94 -15.24 -20.50
N LEU A 10 10.13 -15.55 -19.48
CA LEU A 10 9.61 -16.88 -19.20
C LEU A 10 8.31 -17.21 -19.98
N GLU A 11 7.61 -16.21 -20.52
CA GLU A 11 6.36 -16.41 -21.27
C GLU A 11 6.68 -16.85 -22.71
N GLY A 12 7.09 -18.11 -22.88
CA GLY A 12 7.35 -18.74 -24.19
C GLY A 12 8.74 -19.35 -24.38
N ALA A 13 9.61 -19.32 -23.37
CA ALA A 13 10.92 -19.97 -23.42
C ALA A 13 10.82 -21.50 -23.44
N THR A 14 11.67 -22.16 -24.24
CA THR A 14 11.83 -23.62 -24.19
C THR A 14 12.38 -24.04 -22.82
N SER A 15 11.99 -25.22 -22.33
CA SER A 15 12.42 -25.71 -21.00
C SER A 15 13.95 -25.68 -20.81
N GLN A 16 14.71 -25.94 -21.87
CA GLN A 16 16.17 -25.87 -21.87
C GLN A 16 16.72 -24.46 -21.63
N PHE A 17 16.04 -23.43 -22.14
CA PHE A 17 16.45 -22.04 -21.92
C PHE A 17 16.13 -21.61 -20.49
N ALA A 18 14.95 -21.98 -19.97
CA ALA A 18 14.61 -21.74 -18.57
C ALA A 18 15.62 -22.41 -17.62
N ASP A 19 15.98 -23.67 -17.87
CA ASP A 19 16.99 -24.40 -17.10
C ASP A 19 18.36 -23.70 -17.14
N HIS A 20 18.76 -23.15 -18.28
CA HIS A 20 20.01 -22.41 -18.42
C HIS A 20 20.00 -21.10 -17.61
N ILE A 21 18.89 -20.36 -17.63
CA ILE A 21 18.71 -19.14 -16.83
C ILE A 21 18.76 -19.46 -15.33
N PHE A 22 18.04 -20.50 -14.88
CA PHE A 22 18.06 -20.91 -13.48
C PHE A 22 19.47 -21.36 -13.03
N THR A 23 20.17 -22.11 -13.88
CA THR A 23 21.55 -22.54 -13.60
C THR A 23 22.49 -21.35 -13.47
N THR A 24 22.36 -20.36 -14.35
CA THR A 24 23.20 -19.15 -14.35
C THR A 24 22.90 -18.27 -13.14
N ALA A 25 21.62 -18.09 -12.80
CA ALA A 25 21.20 -17.36 -11.61
C ALA A 25 21.67 -18.05 -10.31
N ALA A 26 21.54 -19.37 -10.22
CA ALA A 26 22.04 -20.13 -9.08
C ALA A 26 23.55 -20.01 -8.93
N ALA A 27 24.32 -20.05 -10.02
CA ALA A 27 25.75 -19.85 -10.00
C ALA A 27 26.14 -18.43 -9.54
N ALA A 28 25.40 -17.41 -9.96
CA ALA A 28 25.62 -16.03 -9.50
C ALA A 28 25.38 -15.89 -8.00
N ILE A 29 24.31 -16.50 -7.48
CA ILE A 29 24.00 -16.50 -6.04
C ILE A 29 25.05 -17.27 -5.23
N LEU A 30 25.51 -18.43 -5.71
CA LEU A 30 26.51 -19.24 -5.01
C LEU A 30 27.92 -18.62 -5.01
N ASN A 31 28.21 -17.73 -5.96
CA ASN A 31 29.47 -17.00 -6.03
C ASN A 31 29.46 -15.72 -5.16
N ASP A 32 28.30 -15.31 -4.63
CA ASP A 32 28.17 -14.22 -3.68
C ASP A 32 28.50 -14.70 -2.25
N ILE A 33 29.26 -13.91 -1.50
CA ILE A 33 29.71 -14.23 -0.13
C ILE A 33 28.51 -14.41 0.80
N ASP A 34 27.45 -13.62 0.61
CA ASP A 34 26.23 -13.68 1.41
C ASP A 34 25.09 -14.44 0.73
N GLY A 35 25.32 -14.97 -0.47
CA GLY A 35 24.26 -15.61 -1.27
C GLY A 35 23.63 -16.82 -0.59
N TYR A 36 24.43 -17.62 0.12
CA TYR A 36 23.92 -18.74 0.93
C TYR A 36 23.01 -18.25 2.06
N HIS A 37 23.39 -17.18 2.75
CA HIS A 37 22.60 -16.63 3.85
C HIS A 37 21.25 -16.07 3.36
N HIS A 38 21.26 -15.35 2.24
CA HIS A 38 20.03 -14.89 1.61
C HIS A 38 19.11 -16.04 1.17
N LEU A 39 19.69 -17.12 0.62
CA LEU A 39 18.93 -18.30 0.23
C LEU A 39 18.33 -19.03 1.44
N GLU A 40 19.06 -19.08 2.56
CA GLU A 40 18.56 -19.64 3.82
C GLU A 40 17.38 -18.82 4.36
N ILE A 41 17.46 -17.48 4.30
CA ILE A 41 16.35 -16.59 4.71
C ILE A 41 15.11 -16.85 3.85
N ILE A 42 15.26 -16.86 2.52
CA ILE A 42 14.16 -17.08 1.58
C ILE A 42 13.55 -18.47 1.79
N HIS A 43 14.39 -19.50 1.92
CA HIS A 43 13.94 -20.86 2.20
C HIS A 43 13.13 -20.92 3.51
N ASN A 44 13.62 -20.28 4.57
CA ASN A 44 12.92 -20.24 5.86
C ASN A 44 11.62 -19.43 5.80
N LEU A 45 11.56 -18.35 5.01
CA LEU A 45 10.36 -17.55 4.79
C LEU A 45 9.29 -18.38 4.07
N ILE A 46 9.64 -19.05 2.97
CA ILE A 46 8.72 -19.91 2.22
C ILE A 46 8.26 -21.07 3.10
N LYS A 47 9.19 -21.74 3.80
CA LYS A 47 8.86 -22.86 4.70
C LYS A 47 7.88 -22.43 5.79
N ARG A 48 8.10 -21.29 6.44
CA ARG A 48 7.24 -20.81 7.54
C ARG A 48 5.85 -20.38 7.07
N ASN A 49 5.73 -19.87 5.85
CA ASN A 49 4.48 -19.39 5.28
C ASN A 49 3.82 -20.39 4.33
N TRP A 50 4.31 -21.63 4.27
CA TRP A 50 3.90 -22.62 3.27
C TRP A 50 2.38 -22.83 3.19
N THR A 51 1.72 -22.97 4.34
CA THR A 51 0.26 -23.16 4.41
C THR A 51 -0.51 -21.95 3.90
N TRP A 52 -0.03 -20.75 4.22
CA TRP A 52 -0.62 -19.50 3.71
C TRP A 52 -0.45 -19.38 2.19
N ILE A 53 0.71 -19.76 1.66
CA ILE A 53 0.96 -19.76 0.21
C ILE A 53 0.05 -20.76 -0.51
N GLU A 54 -0.13 -21.97 0.03
CA GLU A 54 -1.07 -22.97 -0.50
C GLU A 54 -2.51 -22.42 -0.57
N GLU A 55 -2.95 -21.72 0.48
CA GLU A 55 -4.29 -21.13 0.56
C GLU A 55 -4.49 -19.95 -0.41
N GLN A 56 -3.49 -19.07 -0.57
CA GLN A 56 -3.61 -17.90 -1.44
C GLN A 56 -3.54 -18.25 -2.93
N LEU A 57 -2.77 -19.28 -3.29
CA LEU A 57 -2.59 -19.69 -4.68
C LEU A 57 -3.59 -20.77 -5.13
N ASP A 58 -4.44 -21.27 -4.21
CA ASP A 58 -5.36 -22.40 -4.44
C ASP A 58 -4.66 -23.63 -5.07
N ILE A 59 -3.41 -23.86 -4.65
CA ILE A 59 -2.58 -24.99 -5.12
C ILE A 59 -2.21 -25.88 -3.95
N LYS A 60 -2.29 -27.19 -4.19
CA LYS A 60 -1.80 -28.21 -3.25
C LYS A 60 -0.40 -28.65 -3.66
N LEU A 61 0.61 -27.89 -3.24
CA LEU A 61 2.01 -28.25 -3.43
C LEU A 61 2.45 -29.24 -2.33
N SER A 62 3.09 -30.34 -2.72
CA SER A 62 3.57 -31.34 -1.75
C SER A 62 4.97 -30.97 -1.24
N MET A 63 5.08 -30.35 -0.06
CA MET A 63 6.36 -30.15 0.63
C MET A 63 6.69 -31.36 1.49
N LYS A 64 7.87 -31.97 1.28
CA LYS A 64 8.32 -33.14 2.07
C LYS A 64 8.42 -32.84 3.57
N ASP A 65 8.79 -31.62 3.93
CA ASP A 65 8.96 -31.17 5.31
C ASP A 65 7.96 -30.07 5.66
N LYS A 66 6.67 -30.33 5.45
CA LYS A 66 5.61 -29.41 5.88
C LYS A 66 5.79 -29.14 7.38
N PRO A 67 6.12 -27.91 7.81
CA PRO A 67 6.20 -27.63 9.22
C PRO A 67 4.82 -27.86 9.82
N ALA A 68 4.76 -28.54 10.96
CA ALA A 68 3.52 -28.68 11.70
C ALA A 68 2.91 -27.29 11.86
N ALA A 69 1.61 -27.15 11.53
CA ALA A 69 0.89 -25.89 11.65
C ALA A 69 1.15 -25.34 13.06
N LYS A 70 1.96 -24.29 13.17
CA LYS A 70 2.19 -23.64 14.46
C LYS A 70 0.88 -22.97 14.80
N THR A 71 0.11 -23.58 15.69
CA THR A 71 -1.01 -22.89 16.33
C THR A 71 -0.40 -21.72 17.08
N ILE A 72 -0.47 -20.53 16.49
CA ILE A 72 -0.10 -19.29 17.18
C ILE A 72 -1.15 -19.15 18.27
N LYS A 73 -0.80 -19.60 19.48
CA LYS A 73 -1.60 -19.30 20.67
C LYS A 73 -1.44 -17.82 20.91
N PHE A 74 -2.46 -17.06 20.52
CA PHE A 74 -2.57 -15.67 20.87
C PHE A 74 -2.98 -15.61 22.35
N ASP A 75 -1.99 -15.70 23.24
CA ASP A 75 -2.22 -15.49 24.66
C ASP A 75 -2.24 -13.97 24.87
N LEU A 76 -3.45 -13.43 25.06
CA LEU A 76 -3.64 -12.02 25.34
C LEU A 76 -3.22 -11.79 26.79
N ASP A 77 -1.98 -11.35 26.99
CA ASP A 77 -1.49 -10.96 28.31
C ASP A 77 -2.21 -9.68 28.75
N LEU A 78 -3.25 -9.86 29.57
CA LEU A 78 -4.05 -8.79 30.18
C LEU A 78 -3.40 -8.26 31.47
N THR A 79 -2.15 -8.62 31.78
CA THR A 79 -1.46 -7.94 32.87
C THR A 79 -1.42 -6.44 32.56
N PRO A 80 -1.72 -5.57 33.54
CA PRO A 80 -1.65 -4.14 33.34
C PRO A 80 -0.18 -3.78 33.08
N ILE A 81 0.22 -3.75 31.81
CA ILE A 81 1.44 -3.10 31.38
C ILE A 81 1.29 -1.67 31.88
N LYS A 82 2.25 -1.18 32.68
CA LYS A 82 2.32 0.24 33.04
C LYS A 82 2.02 1.03 31.77
N GLU A 83 0.89 1.73 31.75
CA GLU A 83 0.45 2.44 30.55
C GLU A 83 1.60 3.32 30.08
N LYS A 84 2.28 2.88 29.02
CA LYS A 84 3.24 3.73 28.34
C LYS A 84 2.35 4.79 27.71
N LYS A 85 2.36 5.98 28.29
CA LYS A 85 1.59 7.11 27.80
C LYS A 85 1.87 7.23 26.30
N PHE A 86 0.85 7.01 25.47
CA PHE A 86 1.00 7.07 24.03
C PHE A 86 1.45 8.49 23.66
N VAL A 87 2.66 8.60 23.10
CA VAL A 87 3.21 9.86 22.59
C VAL A 87 3.26 9.74 21.07
N PRO A 88 2.31 10.34 20.33
CA PRO A 88 2.16 10.13 18.89
C PRO A 88 3.45 10.37 18.09
N GLN A 89 4.22 11.40 18.47
CA GLN A 89 5.49 11.73 17.82
C GLN A 89 6.53 10.63 17.98
N THR A 90 6.67 10.07 19.19
CA THR A 90 7.63 8.99 19.48
C THR A 90 7.26 7.70 18.77
N GLU A 91 5.97 7.40 18.66
CA GLU A 91 5.51 6.19 17.96
C GLU A 91 5.62 6.35 16.43
N PHE A 92 5.35 7.55 15.88
CA PHE A 92 5.56 7.82 14.45
C PHE A 92 7.03 7.70 14.03
N SER A 93 7.96 8.26 14.82
CA SER A 93 9.40 8.13 14.57
C SER A 93 9.91 6.68 14.66
N GLN A 94 9.18 5.76 15.31
CA GLN A 94 9.52 4.33 15.32
C GLN A 94 9.03 3.57 14.08
N MET A 95 8.07 4.13 13.33
CA MET A 95 7.44 3.46 12.18
C MET A 95 8.07 3.83 10.84
N GLY A 96 8.68 5.02 10.72
CA GLY A 96 9.23 5.53 9.47
C GLY A 96 10.74 5.73 9.49
N ASP A 97 11.34 5.80 8.29
CA ASP A 97 12.76 6.14 8.09
C ASP A 97 13.06 7.64 8.25
N THR A 98 12.03 8.46 8.49
CA THR A 98 12.13 9.92 8.57
C THR A 98 11.47 10.47 9.83
N ASP A 99 12.18 11.40 10.49
CA ASP A 99 11.68 12.08 11.67
C ASP A 99 10.48 12.98 11.35
N PHE A 100 9.51 13.01 12.27
CA PHE A 100 8.36 13.90 12.15
C PHE A 100 8.77 15.36 12.41
N GLN A 101 8.84 16.16 11.36
CA GLN A 101 9.18 17.58 11.45
C GLN A 101 7.91 18.44 11.33
N GLN A 102 7.28 18.74 12.47
CA GLN A 102 6.06 19.58 12.50
C GLN A 102 6.29 20.94 11.84
N GLU A 103 7.46 21.57 12.05
CA GLU A 103 7.80 22.86 11.43
C GLU A 103 7.86 22.78 9.90
N PHE A 104 8.31 21.64 9.37
CA PHE A 104 8.33 21.41 7.94
C PHE A 104 6.90 21.31 7.39
N ILE A 105 6.00 20.59 8.07
CA ILE A 105 4.59 20.47 7.68
C ILE A 105 3.89 21.84 7.72
N MET A 106 4.11 22.61 8.80
CA MET A 106 3.47 23.94 8.95
C MET A 106 3.94 24.95 7.90
N ASN A 107 5.20 24.82 7.45
CA ASN A 107 5.77 25.69 6.42
C ASN A 107 5.81 25.01 5.05
N PHE A 108 5.17 23.85 4.90
CA PHE A 108 5.18 23.12 3.65
C PHE A 108 4.39 23.95 2.65
N ASN A 109 5.11 24.51 1.67
CA ASN A 109 4.52 25.33 0.63
C ASN A 109 3.82 24.41 -0.37
N LEU A 110 2.66 23.92 0.04
CA LEU A 110 1.86 23.00 -0.76
C LEU A 110 1.27 23.77 -1.93
N ASN A 111 1.83 23.55 -3.12
CA ASN A 111 1.29 24.09 -4.35
C ASN A 111 0.02 23.34 -4.70
N TRP A 112 -1.10 23.76 -4.10
CA TRP A 112 -2.41 23.17 -4.31
C TRP A 112 -2.80 23.10 -5.79
N THR A 113 -2.45 24.13 -6.58
CA THR A 113 -2.73 24.15 -8.01
C THR A 113 -1.99 23.02 -8.72
N ALA A 114 -0.70 22.86 -8.47
CA ALA A 114 0.07 21.76 -9.02
C ALA A 114 -0.43 20.41 -8.52
N MET A 115 -0.75 20.25 -7.23
CA MET A 115 -1.24 18.98 -6.66
C MET A 115 -2.60 18.56 -7.26
N LEU A 116 -3.54 19.51 -7.38
CA LEU A 116 -4.84 19.26 -7.99
C LEU A 116 -4.71 18.96 -9.49
N GLN A 117 -3.71 19.54 -10.16
CA GLN A 117 -3.44 19.30 -11.58
C GLN A 117 -2.59 18.06 -11.83
N SER A 118 -1.74 17.64 -10.89
CA SER A 118 -0.74 16.59 -11.09
C SER A 118 -1.29 15.19 -10.81
N ASP A 119 -2.22 15.03 -9.86
CA ASP A 119 -2.58 13.69 -9.37
C ASP A 119 -4.06 13.43 -9.10
N LEU A 120 -4.96 14.37 -9.41
CA LEU A 120 -6.37 13.97 -9.37
C LEU A 120 -6.74 13.12 -10.58
N GLY A 121 -6.16 13.37 -11.77
CA GLY A 121 -6.59 12.68 -13.00
C GLY A 121 -8.12 12.69 -13.19
N LEU A 122 -8.81 13.58 -12.45
CA LEU A 122 -10.24 13.53 -12.30
C LEU A 122 -10.79 14.19 -13.53
N SER A 123 -11.57 13.43 -14.28
CA SER A 123 -12.49 14.03 -15.22
C SER A 123 -13.35 15.07 -14.48
N GLU A 124 -13.85 16.07 -15.20
CA GLU A 124 -14.78 17.06 -14.66
C GLU A 124 -15.95 16.40 -13.90
N HIS A 125 -16.38 15.21 -14.35
CA HIS A 125 -17.35 14.37 -13.66
C HIS A 125 -16.86 13.87 -12.30
N GLY A 126 -15.63 13.33 -12.20
CA GLY A 126 -15.06 12.87 -10.94
C GLY A 126 -14.86 13.99 -9.93
N PHE A 127 -14.45 15.17 -10.39
CA PHE A 127 -14.38 16.37 -9.56
C PHE A 127 -15.77 16.79 -9.05
N SER A 128 -16.76 16.89 -9.94
CA SER A 128 -18.14 17.24 -9.60
C SER A 128 -18.73 16.26 -8.57
N SER A 129 -18.58 14.95 -8.77
CA SER A 129 -19.05 13.93 -7.83
C SER A 129 -18.43 14.04 -6.43
N LEU A 130 -17.12 14.33 -6.35
CA LEU A 130 -16.45 14.53 -5.06
C LEU A 130 -16.87 15.83 -4.38
N LEU A 131 -17.07 16.89 -5.16
CA LEU A 131 -17.58 18.15 -4.68
C LEU A 131 -18.98 17.96 -4.06
N TYR A 132 -19.86 17.21 -4.71
CA TYR A 132 -21.19 16.89 -4.16
C TYR A 132 -21.15 16.15 -2.84
N ASN A 133 -20.22 15.20 -2.68
CA ASN A 133 -20.13 14.42 -1.43
C ASN A 133 -19.69 15.24 -0.21
N ARG A 134 -19.28 16.51 -0.39
CA ARG A 134 -18.97 17.39 0.75
C ARG A 134 -20.24 17.76 1.51
N HIS A 135 -20.13 17.83 2.84
CA HIS A 135 -21.26 18.14 3.73
C HIS A 135 -21.92 19.47 3.36
N GLU A 136 -21.13 20.49 3.05
CA GLU A 136 -21.58 21.84 2.69
C GLU A 136 -22.39 21.86 1.37
N MET A 137 -22.19 20.86 0.51
CA MET A 137 -22.90 20.70 -0.76
C MET A 137 -24.15 19.82 -0.64
N GLN A 138 -24.46 19.28 0.55
CA GLN A 138 -25.67 18.49 0.79
C GLN A 138 -26.90 19.37 1.01
N ASP A 139 -28.08 18.85 0.69
CA ASP A 139 -29.33 19.57 0.91
C ASP A 139 -29.64 19.67 2.41
N GLY A 140 -29.92 20.89 2.87
CA GLY A 140 -30.21 21.15 4.29
C GLY A 140 -28.97 21.21 5.19
N ALA A 141 -27.76 21.22 4.62
CA ALA A 141 -26.54 21.43 5.39
C ALA A 141 -26.54 22.79 6.10
N TYR A 142 -26.10 22.80 7.35
CA TYR A 142 -25.85 24.06 8.07
C TYR A 142 -24.60 24.71 7.49
N LEU A 143 -24.75 25.94 6.98
CA LEU A 143 -23.66 26.76 6.44
C LEU A 143 -23.48 28.01 7.29
N GLU A 144 -22.24 28.31 7.65
CA GLU A 144 -21.88 29.58 8.24
C GLU A 144 -22.05 30.73 7.23
N GLU A 145 -22.23 31.97 7.69
CA GLU A 145 -22.43 33.14 6.80
C GLU A 145 -21.30 33.32 5.79
N ALA A 146 -20.07 32.95 6.16
CA ALA A 146 -18.91 33.01 5.28
C ALA A 146 -18.94 31.96 4.15
N GLU A 147 -19.66 30.85 4.35
CA GLU A 147 -19.67 29.69 3.46
C GLU A 147 -20.80 29.74 2.44
N LYS A 148 -21.89 30.45 2.75
CA LYS A 148 -23.07 30.57 1.87
C LYS A 148 -22.73 30.99 0.45
N ARG A 149 -21.98 32.09 0.31
CA ARG A 149 -21.65 32.66 -1.00
C ARG A 149 -20.71 31.76 -1.83
N PRO A 150 -19.60 31.22 -1.28
CA PRO A 150 -18.78 30.23 -1.98
C PRO A 150 -19.57 28.98 -2.41
N VAL A 151 -20.40 28.43 -1.52
CA VAL A 151 -21.19 27.22 -1.80
C VAL A 151 -22.21 27.46 -2.91
N GLU A 152 -22.88 28.62 -2.91
CA GLU A 152 -23.83 29.00 -3.96
C GLU A 152 -23.15 29.11 -5.34
N ILE A 153 -21.95 29.71 -5.40
CA ILE A 153 -21.17 29.78 -6.63
C ILE A 153 -20.78 28.37 -7.10
N LEU A 154 -20.31 27.51 -6.19
CA LEU A 154 -19.92 26.13 -6.51
C LEU A 154 -21.10 25.29 -7.01
N ARG A 155 -22.28 25.42 -6.41
CA ARG A 155 -23.52 24.81 -6.92
C ARG A 155 -23.80 25.32 -8.32
N SER A 156 -23.84 26.64 -8.53
CA SER A 156 -24.16 27.20 -9.85
C SER A 156 -23.22 26.76 -10.99
N LEU A 157 -21.96 26.45 -10.67
CA LEU A 157 -20.95 26.06 -11.67
C LEU A 157 -20.91 24.55 -11.94
N PHE A 158 -21.29 23.73 -10.96
CA PHE A 158 -21.08 22.28 -11.02
C PHE A 158 -22.36 21.46 -10.80
N GLU A 159 -23.52 22.09 -10.61
CA GLU A 159 -24.84 21.44 -10.50
C GLU A 159 -25.29 20.99 -11.88
N ARG A 160 -25.09 19.70 -12.12
CA ARG A 160 -25.69 18.99 -13.24
C ARG A 160 -27.16 18.78 -12.90
N ASP A 161 -28.03 19.09 -13.85
CA ASP A 161 -29.43 18.70 -13.79
C ASP A 161 -29.53 17.22 -13.44
N SER A 162 -30.25 16.90 -12.37
CA SER A 162 -30.51 15.56 -11.84
C SER A 162 -31.29 14.64 -12.82
N SER A 163 -31.43 15.05 -14.09
CA SER A 163 -32.18 14.36 -15.14
C SER A 163 -31.36 13.34 -15.95
N GLU A 164 -30.04 13.25 -15.78
CA GLU A 164 -29.20 12.28 -16.53
C GLU A 164 -28.80 11.02 -15.73
N MET A 165 -29.33 10.85 -14.51
CA MET A 165 -29.04 9.67 -13.66
C MET A 165 -30.31 8.87 -13.32
N SER A 166 -31.25 8.79 -14.28
CA SER A 166 -32.39 7.87 -14.28
C SER A 166 -32.19 6.71 -15.25
#